data_AF-A0A2I0QPF1-F1
#
_entry.id   AF-A0A2I0QPF1-F1
#
_cell.length_a   1.000
_cell.length_b   1.000
_cell.length_c   1.000
_cell.angle_alpha   90.00
_cell.angle_beta   90.00
_cell.angle_gamma   90.00
#
_symmetry.space_group_name_H-M   'P 1'
#
loop_
_entity.id
_entity.type
_entity.pdbx_description
1 polymer ?
#
loop_
_entity_poly.entity_id
_entity_poly.type
_entity_poly.pdbx_seq_one_letter_code
_entity_poly.pdbx_strand_id
1 'polypeptide(L)'
;MFIITTDFKHSIKDIVEMYPPRWLIELGIKTQTKFFDLNQLASDLDVKMDFDTFLTQIAHMLYQILAKNLYCHENSEPEKIYQKFIEGAGKINVYDDKVVVRLKKKRSTGYLINAPILEGWVDGGKNISWLGKKLEIIWE
;
A
#
# COMPACT_ATOMS: atom_id res chain seq x y z
N MET A 1 -25.73 -21.72 -0.71
CA MET A 1 -24.40 -21.74 -1.35
C MET A 1 -24.22 -23.12 -1.98
N PHE A 2 -23.96 -23.20 -3.29
CA PHE A 2 -23.76 -24.46 -4.02
C PHE A 2 -22.33 -24.47 -4.54
N ILE A 3 -21.54 -25.48 -4.17
CA ILE A 3 -20.11 -25.59 -4.51
C ILE A 3 -19.95 -26.81 -5.42
N ILE A 4 -19.36 -26.60 -6.60
CA ILE A 4 -18.87 -27.66 -7.48
C ILE A 4 -17.37 -27.72 -7.29
N THR A 5 -16.84 -28.87 -6.88
CA THR A 5 -15.40 -29.07 -6.70
C THR A 5 -14.96 -30.37 -7.34
N THR A 6 -13.73 -30.38 -7.88
CA THR A 6 -13.04 -31.58 -8.35
C THR A 6 -12.23 -32.24 -7.23
N ASP A 7 -12.28 -31.70 -6.01
CA ASP A 7 -11.60 -32.23 -4.85
C ASP A 7 -12.42 -33.32 -4.16
N PHE A 8 -11.96 -34.56 -4.31
CA PHE A 8 -12.55 -35.75 -3.69
C PHE A 8 -11.79 -36.23 -2.45
N LYS A 9 -10.71 -35.54 -2.06
CA LYS A 9 -9.81 -35.97 -0.98
C LYS A 9 -10.19 -35.35 0.36
N HIS A 10 -10.67 -34.11 0.33
CA HIS A 10 -11.07 -33.38 1.53
C HIS A 10 -12.52 -33.67 1.91
N SER A 11 -12.83 -33.60 3.21
CA SER A 11 -14.21 -33.78 3.65
C SER A 11 -15.06 -32.58 3.25
N ILE A 12 -16.39 -32.77 3.24
CA ILE A 12 -17.34 -31.68 2.96
C ILE A 12 -17.11 -30.50 3.91
N LYS A 13 -16.79 -30.77 5.18
CA LYS A 13 -16.49 -29.75 6.18
C LYS A 13 -15.27 -28.92 5.77
N ASP A 14 -14.18 -29.58 5.37
CA ASP A 14 -12.94 -28.93 4.97
C ASP A 14 -13.15 -28.05 3.72
N ILE A 15 -13.91 -28.54 2.74
CA ILE A 15 -14.25 -27.78 1.53
C ILE A 15 -15.03 -26.51 1.88
N VAL A 16 -15.98 -26.60 2.81
CA VAL A 16 -16.77 -25.45 3.28
C VAL A 16 -15.91 -24.47 4.10
N GLU A 17 -14.88 -24.93 4.81
CA GLU A 17 -13.92 -24.06 5.53
C GLU A 17 -12.87 -23.43 4.60
N MET A 18 -12.54 -24.07 3.48
CA MET A 18 -11.61 -23.56 2.47
C MET A 18 -12.23 -22.56 1.49
N TYR A 19 -13.56 -22.52 1.37
CA TYR A 19 -14.25 -21.61 0.45
C TYR A 19 -14.34 -20.12 0.91
N PRO A 20 -14.54 -19.79 2.20
CA PRO A 20 -14.68 -18.42 2.71
C PRO A 20 -13.56 -17.45 2.32
N PRO A 21 -12.27 -17.85 2.20
CA PRO A 21 -11.21 -16.98 1.68
C PRO A 21 -11.46 -16.38 0.30
N ARG A 22 -12.39 -16.92 -0.50
CA ARG A 22 -12.83 -16.27 -1.76
C ARG A 22 -13.35 -14.85 -1.53
N TRP A 23 -13.94 -14.56 -0.37
CA TRP A 23 -14.34 -13.21 0.02
C TRP A 23 -13.16 -12.24 -0.07
N LEU A 24 -11.93 -12.66 0.26
CA LEU A 24 -10.75 -11.79 0.19
C LEU A 24 -10.51 -11.24 -1.22
N ILE A 25 -10.86 -12.00 -2.26
CA ILE A 25 -10.79 -11.54 -3.65
C ILE A 25 -11.83 -10.44 -3.88
N GLU A 26 -13.07 -10.65 -3.45
CA GLU A 26 -14.14 -9.66 -3.57
C GLU A 26 -13.82 -8.37 -2.78
N LEU A 27 -13.20 -8.51 -1.61
CA LEU A 27 -12.72 -7.39 -0.80
C LEU A 27 -11.59 -6.63 -1.51
N GLY A 28 -10.68 -7.34 -2.16
CA GLY A 28 -9.61 -6.75 -2.98
C GLY A 28 -10.16 -5.93 -4.14
N ILE A 29 -11.08 -6.50 -4.91
CA ILE A 29 -11.76 -5.82 -6.04
C ILE A 29 -12.51 -4.58 -5.53
N LYS A 30 -13.29 -4.72 -4.46
CA LYS A 30 -14.02 -3.60 -3.85
C LYS A 30 -13.09 -2.45 -3.45
N THR A 31 -11.91 -2.78 -2.92
CA THR A 31 -10.90 -1.79 -2.53
C THR A 31 -10.32 -1.07 -3.76
N GLN A 32 -10.02 -1.79 -4.83
CA GLN A 32 -9.51 -1.21 -6.07
C GLN A 32 -10.51 -0.26 -6.73
N THR A 33 -11.77 -0.67 -6.81
CA THR A 33 -12.82 0.17 -7.37
C THR A 33 -13.08 1.43 -6.54
N LYS A 34 -13.11 1.32 -5.20
CA LYS A 34 -13.52 2.42 -4.33
C LYS A 34 -12.40 3.42 -4.00
N PHE A 35 -11.18 2.94 -3.74
CA PHE A 35 -10.08 3.81 -3.29
C PHE A 35 -9.20 4.30 -4.44
N PHE A 36 -9.01 3.48 -5.48
CA PHE A 36 -8.18 3.83 -6.64
C PHE A 36 -9.01 4.28 -7.84
N ASP A 37 -10.33 4.44 -7.68
CA ASP A 37 -11.26 4.88 -8.72
C ASP A 37 -11.09 4.14 -10.06
N LEU A 38 -10.88 2.81 -9.99
CA LEU A 38 -10.64 1.97 -11.18
C LEU A 38 -11.82 1.97 -12.18
N ASN A 39 -12.99 2.49 -11.78
CA ASN A 39 -14.14 2.66 -12.68
C ASN A 39 -14.19 4.04 -13.38
N GLN A 40 -13.28 4.97 -13.07
CA GLN A 40 -13.22 6.32 -13.63
C GLN A 40 -11.97 6.56 -14.50
N LEU A 41 -11.39 5.50 -15.07
CA LEU A 41 -10.27 5.63 -16.00
C LEU A 41 -10.73 6.40 -17.26
N ALA A 42 -10.32 7.65 -17.38
CA ALA A 42 -10.68 8.55 -18.48
C ALA A 42 -9.84 8.32 -19.76
N SER A 43 -9.47 7.08 -20.05
CA SER A 43 -8.56 6.74 -21.14
C SER A 43 -9.31 6.09 -22.31
N ASP A 44 -9.32 6.77 -23.47
CA ASP A 44 -9.98 6.30 -24.71
C ASP A 44 -9.16 5.26 -25.51
N LEU A 45 -7.95 4.93 -25.05
CA LEU A 45 -7.06 3.95 -25.70
C LEU A 45 -6.95 2.69 -24.83
N ASP A 46 -7.21 1.52 -25.43
CA ASP A 46 -7.20 0.23 -24.74
C ASP A 46 -5.88 -0.04 -23.98
N VAL A 47 -4.73 0.22 -24.62
CA VAL A 47 -3.40 0.02 -24.01
C VAL A 47 -3.21 0.88 -22.74
N LYS A 48 -3.78 2.08 -22.73
CA LYS A 48 -3.66 2.99 -21.58
C LYS A 48 -4.56 2.53 -20.43
N MET A 49 -5.74 2.02 -20.75
CA MET A 49 -6.66 1.43 -19.76
C MET A 49 -6.03 0.20 -19.07
N ASP A 50 -5.42 -0.68 -19.84
CA ASP A 50 -4.73 -1.86 -19.30
C ASP A 50 -3.59 -1.44 -18.36
N PHE A 51 -2.79 -0.45 -18.78
CA PHE A 51 -1.67 0.04 -17.97
C PHE A 51 -2.12 0.69 -16.66
N ASP A 52 -3.16 1.53 -16.70
CA ASP A 52 -3.74 2.18 -15.53
C ASP A 52 -4.30 1.12 -14.54
N THR A 53 -4.89 0.05 -15.05
CA THR A 53 -5.35 -1.11 -14.26
C THR A 53 -4.18 -1.85 -13.60
N PHE A 54 -3.12 -2.13 -14.35
CA PHE A 54 -1.91 -2.76 -13.81
C PHE A 54 -1.24 -1.90 -12.73
N LEU A 55 -1.11 -0.60 -12.97
CA LEU A 55 -0.55 0.34 -11.98
C LEU A 55 -1.40 0.39 -10.71
N THR A 56 -2.72 0.34 -10.83
CA THR A 56 -3.62 0.29 -9.67
C THR A 56 -3.41 -0.97 -8.85
N GLN A 57 -3.24 -2.12 -9.51
CA GLN A 57 -2.94 -3.36 -8.83
C GLN A 57 -1.58 -3.31 -8.12
N ILE A 58 -0.56 -2.74 -8.76
CA ILE A 58 0.76 -2.52 -8.15
C ILE A 58 0.63 -1.61 -6.92
N ALA A 59 -0.10 -0.50 -7.04
CA ALA A 59 -0.35 0.40 -5.92
C ALA A 59 -1.02 -0.33 -4.76
N HIS A 60 -2.06 -1.13 -5.03
CA HIS A 60 -2.72 -1.95 -4.01
C HIS A 60 -1.74 -2.87 -3.26
N MET A 61 -0.85 -3.56 -3.99
CA MET A 61 0.18 -4.41 -3.38
C MET A 61 1.17 -3.60 -2.52
N LEU A 62 1.60 -2.42 -2.98
CA LEU A 62 2.48 -1.54 -2.20
C LEU A 62 1.83 -1.08 -0.90
N TYR A 63 0.53 -0.76 -0.92
CA TYR A 63 -0.23 -0.43 0.29
C TYR A 63 -0.34 -1.61 1.24
N GLN A 64 -0.52 -2.84 0.75
CA GLN A 64 -0.52 -4.04 1.59
C GLN A 64 0.85 -4.30 2.21
N ILE A 65 1.93 -4.13 1.44
CA ILE A 65 3.30 -4.26 1.96
C ILE A 65 3.54 -3.21 3.05
N LEU A 66 3.14 -1.96 2.81
CA LEU A 66 3.25 -0.90 3.81
C LEU A 66 2.46 -1.25 5.08
N ALA A 67 1.21 -1.72 4.95
CA ALA A 67 0.37 -2.13 6.07
C ALA A 67 1.04 -3.22 6.92
N LYS A 68 1.63 -4.24 6.28
CA LYS A 68 2.35 -5.33 6.95
C LYS A 68 3.60 -4.88 7.72
N ASN A 69 4.19 -3.74 7.36
CA ASN A 69 5.34 -3.16 8.05
C ASN A 69 4.93 -2.22 9.20
N LEU A 70 3.64 -1.95 9.38
CA LEU A 70 3.11 -1.06 10.41
C LEU A 70 2.46 -1.89 11.53
N TYR A 71 2.99 -1.75 12.74
CA TYR A 71 2.46 -2.43 13.92
C TYR A 71 1.00 -2.05 14.19
N CYS A 72 0.16 -3.04 14.49
CA CYS A 72 -1.30 -2.91 14.69
C CYS A 72 -2.09 -2.49 13.44
N HIS A 73 -1.46 -2.45 12.27
CA HIS A 73 -2.08 -2.03 11.01
C HIS A 73 -1.94 -3.05 9.88
N GLU A 74 -1.54 -4.28 10.19
CA GLU A 74 -1.16 -5.33 9.24
C GLU A 74 -2.29 -5.71 8.29
N ASN A 75 -3.54 -5.68 8.78
CA ASN A 75 -4.75 -6.02 8.03
C ASN A 75 -5.60 -4.78 7.68
N SER A 76 -5.02 -3.57 7.74
CA SER A 76 -5.75 -2.35 7.44
C SER A 76 -5.96 -2.17 5.94
N GLU A 77 -7.14 -1.65 5.58
CA GLU A 77 -7.45 -1.28 4.20
C GLU A 77 -6.55 -0.11 3.70
N PRO A 78 -6.17 -0.09 2.41
CA PRO A 78 -5.38 0.98 1.80
C PRO A 78 -5.91 2.39 2.07
N GLU A 79 -7.22 2.59 2.04
CA GLU A 79 -7.87 3.88 2.33
C GLU A 79 -7.53 4.39 3.74
N LYS A 80 -7.56 3.50 4.74
CA LYS A 80 -7.20 3.84 6.13
C LYS A 80 -5.71 4.09 6.27
N ILE A 81 -4.88 3.32 5.58
CA ILE A 81 -3.42 3.55 5.56
C ILE A 81 -3.11 4.91 4.96
N TYR A 82 -3.74 5.26 3.84
CA TYR A 82 -3.58 6.56 3.20
C TYR A 82 -3.93 7.70 4.16
N GLN A 83 -5.14 7.73 4.71
CA GLN A 83 -5.59 8.80 5.62
C GLN A 83 -4.71 8.95 6.86
N LYS A 84 -4.30 7.82 7.46
CA LYS A 84 -3.52 7.83 8.69
C LYS A 84 -2.06 8.20 8.45
N PHE A 85 -1.44 7.72 7.38
CA PHE A 85 0.02 7.73 7.26
C PHE A 85 0.55 8.56 6.09
N ILE A 86 -0.17 8.60 4.97
CA ILE A 86 0.32 9.21 3.71
C ILE A 86 -0.29 10.59 3.48
N GLU A 87 -1.60 10.71 3.66
CA GLU A 87 -2.33 11.97 3.53
C GLU A 87 -1.68 13.01 4.44
N GLY A 88 -1.38 14.20 3.95
CA GLY A 88 -0.75 15.23 4.77
C GLY A 88 0.04 16.22 3.96
N ALA A 89 0.39 17.31 4.63
CA ALA A 89 1.29 18.30 4.06
C ALA A 89 2.74 17.97 4.44
N GLY A 90 3.63 18.11 3.47
CA GLY A 90 5.07 18.07 3.68
C GLY A 90 5.74 19.18 2.88
N LYS A 91 6.95 19.55 3.28
CA LYS A 91 7.84 20.43 2.52
C LYS A 91 9.02 19.62 2.05
N ILE A 92 9.36 19.75 0.77
CA ILE A 92 10.52 19.10 0.18
C ILE A 92 11.54 20.19 -0.12
N ASN A 93 12.72 20.07 0.48
CA ASN A 93 13.84 20.95 0.20
C ASN A 93 14.91 20.14 -0.52
N VAL A 94 15.27 20.57 -1.73
CA VAL A 94 16.32 19.93 -2.53
C VAL A 94 17.59 20.76 -2.42
N TYR A 95 18.66 20.11 -1.98
CA TYR A 95 20.02 20.65 -1.90
C TYR A 95 20.93 19.92 -2.90
N ASP A 96 22.18 20.40 -3.03
CA ASP A 96 23.14 19.84 -3.98
C ASP A 96 23.56 18.41 -3.62
N ASP A 97 23.67 18.09 -2.34
CA ASP A 97 24.09 16.79 -1.82
C ASP A 97 22.94 15.93 -1.27
N LYS A 98 21.81 16.56 -0.92
CA LYS A 98 20.70 15.88 -0.24
C LYS A 98 19.31 16.42 -0.56
N VAL A 99 18.30 15.58 -0.33
CA VAL A 99 16.87 15.93 -0.38
C VAL A 99 16.31 15.73 1.02
N VAL A 100 15.76 16.79 1.59
CA VAL A 100 15.15 16.77 2.92
C VAL A 100 13.63 16.85 2.77
N VAL A 101 12.95 15.79 3.21
CA VAL A 101 11.49 15.70 3.23
C VAL A 101 11.01 15.98 4.65
N ARG A 102 10.36 17.13 4.85
CA ARG A 102 9.76 17.51 6.13
C ARG A 102 8.29 17.17 6.14
N LEU A 103 7.89 16.22 6.97
CA LEU A 103 6.51 15.78 7.11
C LEU A 103 5.91 16.32 8.41
N LYS A 104 4.64 16.72 8.39
CA LYS A 104 3.96 17.10 9.62
C LYS A 104 3.79 15.90 10.56
N LYS A 105 4.04 16.10 11.86
CA LYS A 105 3.72 15.10 12.88
C LYS A 105 2.21 14.86 12.98
N LYS A 106 1.84 13.58 13.04
CA LYS A 106 0.50 13.07 13.29
C LYS A 106 0.53 12.11 14.49
N ARG A 107 -0.65 11.80 15.04
CA ARG A 107 -0.79 10.75 16.07
C ARG A 107 -0.22 9.39 15.61
N SER A 108 -0.36 9.10 14.33
CA SER A 108 0.11 7.88 13.66
C SER A 108 1.63 7.88 13.38
N THR A 109 2.32 9.01 13.49
CA THR A 109 3.75 9.13 13.15
C THR A 109 4.63 8.20 13.96
N GLY A 110 4.28 7.91 15.22
CA GLY A 110 5.03 6.97 16.06
C GLY A 110 5.12 5.56 15.45
N TYR A 111 4.08 5.11 14.75
CA TYR A 111 4.11 3.79 14.11
C TYR A 111 4.96 3.79 12.82
N LEU A 112 5.06 4.92 12.13
CA LEU A 112 5.91 5.06 10.93
C LEU A 112 7.39 5.09 11.29
N ILE A 113 7.78 5.87 12.30
CA ILE A 113 9.18 6.01 12.70
C ILE A 113 9.76 4.66 13.13
N ASN A 114 8.95 3.83 13.79
CA ASN A 114 9.32 2.49 14.24
C ASN A 114 9.10 1.40 13.17
N ALA A 115 8.67 1.76 11.96
CA ALA A 115 8.44 0.79 10.90
C ALA A 115 9.79 0.31 10.33
N PRO A 116 10.01 -1.01 10.15
CA PRO A 116 11.26 -1.54 9.59
C PRO A 116 11.63 -0.95 8.23
N ILE A 117 10.62 -0.61 7.42
CA ILE A 117 10.81 -0.01 6.08
C ILE A 117 11.42 1.41 6.13
N LEU A 118 11.27 2.11 7.25
CA LEU A 118 11.78 3.47 7.47
C LEU A 118 13.04 3.51 8.36
N GLU A 119 13.55 2.35 8.76
CA GLU A 119 14.82 2.24 9.47
C GLU A 119 15.97 2.79 8.60
N GLY A 120 16.78 3.68 9.17
CA GLY A 120 17.88 4.36 8.46
C GLY A 120 17.47 5.56 7.58
N TRP A 121 16.18 5.91 7.53
CA TRP A 121 15.70 7.11 6.83
C TRP A 121 15.50 8.32 7.76
N VAL A 122 15.25 8.06 9.04
CA VAL A 122 14.87 9.07 10.06
C VAL A 122 16.07 9.75 10.72
N ASP A 123 17.20 9.03 10.85
CA ASP A 123 18.39 9.53 11.54
C ASP A 123 19.62 9.43 10.64
N GLY A 124 19.93 10.54 9.96
CA GLY A 124 21.14 10.65 9.17
C GLY A 124 21.03 10.07 7.77
N GLY A 125 19.83 9.84 7.23
CA GLY A 125 19.46 9.72 5.81
C GLY A 125 20.15 8.64 4.97
N LYS A 126 19.42 8.11 3.99
CA LYS A 126 19.92 7.04 3.12
C LYS A 126 20.42 7.60 1.79
N ASN A 127 21.60 7.17 1.34
CA ASN A 127 22.07 7.48 -0.01
C ASN A 127 21.28 6.66 -1.04
N ILE A 128 20.68 7.35 -2.01
CA ILE A 128 19.94 6.73 -3.09
C ILE A 128 20.82 6.76 -4.35
N SER A 129 21.28 5.58 -4.77
CA SER A 129 22.25 5.42 -5.87
C SER A 129 21.77 6.02 -7.20
N TRP A 130 20.49 5.85 -7.54
CA TRP A 130 19.92 6.40 -8.77
C TRP A 130 19.64 7.90 -8.70
N LEU A 131 19.50 8.47 -7.50
CA LEU A 131 19.26 9.90 -7.29
C LEU A 131 20.59 10.68 -7.17
N GLY A 132 21.69 9.99 -6.83
CA GLY A 132 22.98 10.60 -6.56
C GLY A 132 22.99 11.54 -5.35
N LYS A 133 21.93 11.53 -4.54
CA LYS A 133 21.72 12.40 -3.39
C LYS A 133 21.27 11.58 -2.19
N LYS A 134 21.53 12.12 -1.01
CA LYS A 134 21.06 11.55 0.25
C LYS A 134 19.62 11.97 0.53
N LEU A 135 18.75 11.06 0.92
CA LEU A 135 17.37 11.37 1.30
C LEU A 135 17.22 11.30 2.83
N GLU A 136 16.78 12.40 3.43
CA GLU A 136 16.53 12.55 4.86
C GLU A 136 15.06 12.87 5.11
N ILE A 137 14.40 12.11 5.98
CA ILE A 137 13.01 12.36 6.38
C ILE A 137 12.99 12.93 7.78
N ILE A 138 12.42 14.11 7.94
CA ILE A 138 12.30 14.82 9.21
C ILE A 138 10.82 15.03 9.51
N TRP A 139 10.42 14.83 10.76
CA TRP A 139 9.06 15.13 11.21
C TRP A 139 9.05 16.44 12.00
N GLU A 140 8.24 17.40 11.54
CA GLU A 140 8.05 18.74 12.13
C GLU A 140 6.66 18.87 12.78
#